data_AF-A0A2G9CBW6-F1
#
_entry.id   AF-A0A2G9CBW6-F1
#
_cell.length_a   1.000
_cell.length_b   1.000
_cell.length_c   1.000
_cell.angle_alpha   90.00
_cell.angle_beta   90.00
_cell.angle_gamma   90.00
#
_symmetry.space_group_name_H-M   'P 1'
#
loop_
_entity.id
_entity.type
_entity.pdbx_description
1 polymer ?
#
loop_
_entity_poly.entity_id
_entity_poly.type
_entity_poly.pdbx_seq_one_letter_code
_entity_poly.pdbx_strand_id
1 'polypeptide(L)'
;MTASPPTRAQAHPPDRPAAAPVELYVYYRVHSDDLAAALAAFEQARGDQPVRLLQRHDNDPVFQTWMEIYGPALPDAADAERRIAAALGAFAQGPRHREAFAAVAGPGAAR
;
A
#
# COMPACT_ATOMS: atom_id res chain seq x y z
N MET A 1 -40.97 -44.98 15.73
CA MET A 1 -40.88 -43.51 15.88
C MET A 1 -39.42 -43.19 16.14
N THR A 2 -38.66 -42.94 15.08
CA THR A 2 -37.19 -42.77 15.09
C THR A 2 -36.84 -41.32 15.41
N ALA A 3 -36.00 -41.12 16.43
CA ALA A 3 -35.56 -39.81 16.89
C ALA A 3 -34.52 -39.20 15.95
N SER A 4 -34.70 -37.92 15.61
CA SER A 4 -33.76 -37.10 14.84
C SER A 4 -32.48 -36.79 15.64
N PRO A 5 -31.30 -36.71 15.00
CA PRO A 5 -30.08 -36.27 15.68
C PRO A 5 -30.05 -34.74 15.84
N PRO A 6 -29.34 -34.21 16.85
CA PRO A 6 -29.23 -32.77 17.06
C PRO A 6 -28.29 -32.11 16.05
N THR A 7 -28.72 -30.96 15.51
CA THR A 7 -27.90 -30.06 14.68
C THR A 7 -26.69 -29.58 15.46
N ARG A 8 -25.49 -29.92 14.97
CA ARG A 8 -24.22 -29.36 15.46
C ARG A 8 -24.21 -27.86 15.16
N ALA A 9 -24.31 -27.04 16.20
CA ALA A 9 -24.09 -25.59 16.10
C ALA A 9 -22.70 -25.34 15.49
N GLN A 10 -22.68 -24.68 14.33
CA GLN A 10 -21.46 -24.18 13.73
C GLN A 10 -20.90 -23.08 14.65
N ALA A 11 -19.77 -23.36 15.28
CA ALA A 11 -19.01 -22.34 15.98
C ALA A 11 -18.51 -21.32 14.95
N HIS A 12 -18.93 -20.06 15.09
CA HIS A 12 -18.27 -18.95 14.42
C HIS A 12 -16.78 -19.00 14.82
N PRO A 13 -15.83 -18.91 13.87
CA PRO A 13 -14.43 -18.73 14.24
C PRO A 13 -14.30 -17.46 15.06
N PRO A 14 -13.38 -17.42 16.05
CA PRO A 14 -13.14 -16.21 16.81
C PRO A 14 -12.83 -15.08 15.84
N ASP A 15 -13.49 -13.95 16.06
CA ASP A 15 -13.26 -12.68 15.39
C ASP A 15 -11.74 -12.44 15.42
N ARG A 16 -11.08 -12.70 14.28
CA ARG A 16 -9.63 -12.55 14.18
C ARG A 16 -9.42 -11.06 14.46
N PRO A 17 -8.62 -10.67 15.47
CA PRO A 17 -8.43 -9.26 15.77
C PRO A 17 -8.05 -8.56 14.47
N ALA A 18 -8.86 -7.57 14.08
CA ALA A 18 -8.64 -6.81 12.86
C ALA A 18 -7.18 -6.37 12.86
N ALA A 19 -6.41 -6.83 11.88
CA ALA A 19 -5.01 -6.47 11.78
C ALA A 19 -4.91 -4.95 11.83
N ALA A 20 -3.99 -4.43 12.66
CA ALA A 20 -3.77 -2.99 12.74
C ALA A 20 -3.57 -2.43 11.32
N PRO A 21 -4.17 -1.28 10.99
CA PRO A 21 -4.09 -0.75 9.64
C PRO A 21 -2.61 -0.55 9.26
N VAL A 22 -2.23 -1.16 8.15
CA VAL A 22 -0.86 -1.15 7.63
C VAL A 22 -0.75 -0.04 6.59
N GLU A 23 0.26 0.82 6.74
CA GLU A 23 0.65 1.79 5.75
C GLU A 23 1.79 1.23 4.90
N LEU A 24 1.74 1.46 3.59
CA LEU A 24 2.79 1.03 2.67
C LEU A 24 3.52 2.25 2.10
N TYR A 25 4.84 2.20 2.14
CA TYR A 25 5.75 3.20 1.61
C TYR A 25 6.56 2.55 0.50
N VAL A 26 6.56 3.16 -0.68
CA VAL A 26 7.30 2.64 -1.83
C VAL A 26 8.21 3.72 -2.37
N TYR A 27 9.50 3.45 -2.50
CA TYR A 27 10.45 4.41 -3.08
C TYR A 27 11.29 3.80 -4.20
N TYR A 28 11.62 4.65 -5.16
CA TYR A 28 12.40 4.34 -6.35
C TYR A 28 12.96 5.63 -6.96
N ARG A 29 13.88 5.50 -7.90
CA ARG A 29 14.45 6.62 -8.63
C ARG A 29 13.83 6.72 -10.01
N VAL A 30 13.67 7.94 -10.51
CA VAL A 30 13.21 8.26 -11.88
C VAL A 30 14.24 9.17 -12.52
N HIS A 31 14.57 8.93 -13.79
CA HIS A 31 15.48 9.78 -14.53
C HIS A 31 14.84 11.16 -14.79
N SER A 32 15.64 12.23 -14.74
CA SER A 32 15.17 13.61 -14.88
C SER A 32 14.43 13.87 -16.20
N ASP A 33 14.87 13.24 -17.28
CA ASP A 33 14.23 13.35 -18.61
C ASP A 33 12.83 12.71 -18.67
N ASP A 34 12.53 11.76 -17.78
CA ASP A 34 11.28 10.99 -17.79
C ASP A 34 10.23 11.53 -16.80
N LEU A 35 10.57 12.52 -15.97
CA LEU A 35 9.74 12.94 -14.83
C LEU A 35 8.30 13.30 -15.23
N ALA A 36 8.13 14.05 -16.32
CA ALA A 36 6.81 14.46 -16.77
C ALA A 36 5.96 13.26 -17.22
N ALA A 37 6.55 12.33 -17.96
CA ALA A 37 5.88 11.12 -18.44
C ALA A 37 5.56 10.17 -17.29
N ALA A 38 6.51 9.98 -16.37
CA ALA A 38 6.34 9.17 -15.17
C ALA A 38 5.23 9.74 -14.27
N LEU A 39 5.18 11.06 -14.08
CA LEU A 39 4.15 11.70 -13.27
C LEU A 39 2.77 11.51 -13.90
N ALA A 40 2.65 11.70 -15.21
CA ALA A 40 1.40 11.44 -15.92
C ALA A 40 0.96 9.98 -15.78
N ALA A 41 1.88 9.02 -15.93
CA ALA A 41 1.58 7.59 -15.76
C ALA A 41 1.13 7.27 -14.32
N PHE A 42 1.78 7.87 -13.32
CA PHE A 42 1.38 7.76 -11.91
C PHE A 42 -0.05 8.28 -11.69
N GLU A 43 -0.35 9.50 -12.13
CA GLU A 43 -1.67 10.11 -11.92
C GLU A 43 -2.79 9.31 -12.57
N GLN A 44 -2.56 8.79 -13.78
CA GLN A 44 -3.51 7.92 -14.47
C GLN A 44 -3.73 6.59 -13.72
N ALA A 45 -2.67 5.97 -13.21
CA ALA A 45 -2.75 4.71 -12.48
C ALA A 45 -3.33 4.87 -11.07
N ARG A 46 -3.10 6.02 -10.44
CA ARG A 46 -3.64 6.40 -9.14
C ARG A 46 -5.15 6.61 -9.21
N GLY A 47 -5.63 7.31 -10.25
CA GLY A 47 -7.03 7.73 -10.35
C GLY A 47 -7.44 8.53 -9.11
N ASP A 48 -8.63 8.23 -8.56
CA ASP A 48 -9.15 8.93 -7.37
C ASP A 48 -8.63 8.36 -6.05
N GLN A 49 -7.73 7.38 -6.08
CA GLN A 49 -7.21 6.78 -4.86
C GLN A 49 -6.33 7.79 -4.09
N PRO A 50 -6.44 7.85 -2.75
CA PRO A 50 -5.69 8.78 -1.90
C PRO A 50 -4.22 8.36 -1.69
N VAL A 51 -3.53 7.93 -2.75
CA VAL A 51 -2.09 7.64 -2.72
C VAL A 51 -1.33 8.96 -2.85
N ARG A 52 -0.43 9.23 -1.92
CA ARG A 52 0.40 10.45 -1.97
C ARG A 52 1.71 10.16 -2.68
N LEU A 53 2.15 11.08 -3.52
CA LEU A 53 3.48 11.06 -4.14
C LEU A 53 4.31 12.21 -3.56
N LEU A 54 5.50 11.89 -3.08
CA LEU A 54 6.47 12.86 -2.57
C LEU A 54 7.80 12.69 -3.30
N GLN A 55 8.55 13.78 -3.43
CA GLN A 55 9.94 13.74 -3.86
C GLN A 55 10.84 13.82 -2.63
N ARG A 56 11.83 12.94 -2.52
CA ARG A 56 12.89 13.08 -1.51
C ARG A 56 13.74 14.29 -1.88
N HIS A 57 14.04 15.14 -0.91
CA HIS A 57 15.05 16.18 -1.08
C HIS A 57 16.44 15.55 -1.05
N ASP A 58 16.90 15.07 -2.21
CA ASP A 58 18.30 14.76 -2.46
C ASP A 58 18.90 15.74 -3.49
N ASN A 59 20.23 15.91 -3.45
CA ASN A 59 20.95 16.83 -4.35
C ASN A 59 21.41 16.14 -5.65
N ASP A 60 20.66 15.15 -6.14
CA ASP A 60 20.99 14.43 -7.37
C ASP A 60 20.34 15.12 -8.59
N PRO A 61 21.13 15.66 -9.54
CA PRO A 61 20.60 16.37 -10.70
C PRO A 61 20.07 15.45 -11.81
N VAL A 62 20.42 14.15 -11.78
CA VAL A 62 20.08 13.19 -12.84
C VAL A 62 18.88 12.35 -12.44
N PHE A 63 18.74 12.03 -11.15
CA PHE A 63 17.66 11.19 -10.66
C PHE A 63 16.90 11.88 -9.54
N GLN A 64 15.57 11.81 -9.60
CA GLN A 64 14.73 12.11 -8.46
C GLN A 64 14.32 10.83 -7.76
N THR A 65 14.44 10.79 -6.44
CA THR A 65 13.85 9.73 -5.64
C THR A 65 12.41 10.09 -5.31
N TRP A 66 11.46 9.28 -5.76
CA TRP A 66 10.05 9.45 -5.43
C TRP A 66 9.64 8.47 -4.33
N MET A 67 8.66 8.87 -3.52
CA MET A 67 8.07 8.09 -2.45
C MET A 67 6.55 8.12 -2.58
N GLU A 68 5.96 6.94 -2.80
CA GLU A 68 4.53 6.71 -2.78
C GLU A 68 4.11 6.31 -1.37
N ILE A 69 3.03 6.90 -0.85
CA ILE A 69 2.46 6.58 0.46
C ILE A 69 1.03 6.11 0.27
N TYR A 70 0.79 4.85 0.66
CA TYR A 70 -0.50 4.20 0.70
C TYR A 70 -0.98 4.20 2.15
N GLY A 71 -1.77 5.22 2.49
CA GLY A 71 -2.23 5.44 3.86
C GLY A 71 -3.30 4.43 4.33
N PRO A 72 -3.63 4.44 5.63
CA PRO A 72 -4.50 3.44 6.25
C PRO A 72 -5.98 3.57 5.84
N ALA A 73 -6.36 4.72 5.28
CA ALA A 73 -7.70 4.98 4.75
C ALA A 73 -7.94 4.36 3.36
N LEU A 74 -6.92 3.72 2.77
CA LEU A 74 -7.00 3.09 1.46
C LEU A 74 -7.48 1.63 1.60
N PRO A 75 -8.73 1.29 1.22
CA PRO A 75 -9.27 -0.05 1.44
C PRO A 75 -8.51 -1.14 0.68
N ASP A 76 -8.00 -0.83 -0.53
CA ASP A 76 -7.33 -1.79 -1.42
C ASP A 76 -5.90 -1.36 -1.77
N ALA A 77 -5.09 -1.08 -0.75
CA ALA A 77 -3.72 -0.59 -0.92
C ALA A 77 -2.84 -1.49 -1.80
N ALA A 78 -2.96 -2.81 -1.66
CA ALA A 78 -2.21 -3.76 -2.48
C ALA A 78 -2.59 -3.71 -3.96
N ASP A 79 -3.85 -3.43 -4.30
CA ASP A 79 -4.32 -3.39 -5.68
C ASP A 79 -3.94 -2.07 -6.34
N ALA A 80 -4.06 -0.97 -5.59
CA ALA A 80 -3.54 0.33 -6.01
C ALA A 80 -2.03 0.27 -6.27
N GLU A 81 -1.25 -0.35 -5.36
CA GLU A 81 0.19 -0.49 -5.53
C GLU A 81 0.55 -1.31 -6.76
N ARG A 82 -0.09 -2.46 -6.98
CA ARG A 82 0.17 -3.26 -8.20
C ARG A 82 -0.11 -2.49 -9.49
N ARG A 83 -1.16 -1.67 -9.52
CA ARG A 83 -1.52 -0.88 -10.71
C ARG A 83 -0.50 0.22 -10.99
N ILE A 84 -0.10 0.95 -9.95
CA ILE A 84 0.92 1.99 -10.03
C ILE A 84 2.28 1.38 -10.38
N ALA A 85 2.62 0.23 -9.80
CA ALA A 85 3.82 -0.53 -10.11
C ALA A 85 3.92 -0.87 -11.60
N ALA A 86 2.84 -1.37 -12.18
CA ALA A 86 2.78 -1.72 -13.59
C ALA A 86 2.97 -0.49 -14.50
N ALA A 87 2.35 0.64 -14.13
CA ALA A 87 2.45 1.88 -14.90
C ALA A 87 3.86 2.50 -14.83
N LEU A 88 4.51 2.41 -13.67
CA LEU A 88 5.82 3.03 -13.44
C LEU A 88 7.00 2.12 -13.73
N GLY A 89 6.78 0.84 -14.01
CA GLY A 89 7.84 -0.14 -14.24
C GLY A 89 8.84 0.27 -15.34
N ALA A 90 8.40 1.02 -16.35
CA ALA A 90 9.26 1.53 -17.42
C ALA A 90 10.14 2.72 -17.01
N PHE A 91 9.75 3.47 -15.98
CA PHE A 91 10.42 4.70 -15.54
C PHE A 91 11.29 4.48 -14.28
N ALA A 92 10.90 3.50 -13.46
CA ALA A 92 11.60 3.18 -12.23
C ALA A 92 13.01 2.62 -12.51
N GLN A 93 14.00 3.28 -11.93
CA GLN A 93 15.40 2.92 -12.07
C GLN A 93 15.76 1.88 -11.00
N GLY A 94 15.83 0.62 -11.43
CA GLY A 94 16.10 -0.51 -10.56
C GLY A 94 14.87 -0.98 -9.75
N PRO A 95 15.07 -1.76 -8.68
CA PRO A 95 13.97 -2.29 -7.88
C PRO A 95 13.18 -1.17 -7.18
N ARG A 96 11.85 -1.32 -7.14
CA ARG A 96 10.99 -0.51 -6.25
C ARG A 96 11.07 -1.09 -4.84
N HIS A 97 11.53 -0.28 -3.90
CA HIS A 97 11.66 -0.69 -2.50
C HIS A 97 10.34 -0.50 -1.78
N ARG A 98 9.89 -1.51 -1.02
CA ARG A 98 8.59 -1.54 -0.36
C ARG A 98 8.77 -1.73 1.15
N GLU A 99 8.16 -0.87 1.95
CA GLU A 99 8.23 -0.88 3.40
C GLU A 99 6.82 -0.77 3.99
N ALA A 100 6.45 -1.73 4.84
CA ALA A 100 5.15 -1.78 5.49
C ALA A 100 5.28 -1.37 6.96
N PHE A 101 4.46 -0.42 7.39
CA PHE A 101 4.46 0.11 8.75
C PHE A 101 3.10 -0.10 9.40
N ALA A 102 3.10 -0.47 10.68
CA ALA A 102 1.90 -0.48 11.50
C ALA A 102 1.94 0.70 12.46
N ALA A 103 0.76 1.23 12.80
CA ALA A 103 0.66 2.23 13.85
C ALA A 103 1.24 1.67 15.16
N VAL A 104 2.07 2.46 15.84
CA VAL A 104 2.58 2.10 17.17
C VAL A 104 1.39 2.11 18.13
N ALA A 105 1.08 0.97 18.75
CA ALA A 105 0.14 0.93 19.85
C ALA A 105 0.71 1.76 21.00
N GLY A 106 -0.01 2.80 21.42
CA GLY A 106 0.38 3.57 22.59
C GLY A 106 0.51 2.66 23.83
N PRO A 107 1.30 3.05 24.85
CA PRO A 107 1.38 2.29 26.09
C PRO A 107 0.03 2.34 26.83
N GLY A 108 -0.90 1.44 26.48
CA GLY A 108 -2.23 1.41 27.08
C GLY A 108 -3.32 0.80 26.21
N ALA A 109 -3.24 -0.52 25.97
CA ALA A 109 -4.43 -1.33 25.73
C ALA A 109 -4.19 -2.78 26.20
N ALA A 110 -3.74 -2.92 27.44
CA ALA A 110 -4.05 -4.11 28.22
C ALA A 110 -5.21 -3.71 29.13
N ARG A 111 -6.41 -4.16 28.76
CA ARG A 111 -7.54 -4.33 29.67
C ARG A 111 -8.20 -5.66 29.36
#